data_AF-A0A803Q104-F1
#
_entry.id   AF-A0A803Q104-F1
#
_cell.length_a   1.000
_cell.length_b   1.000
_cell.length_c   1.000
_cell.angle_alpha   90.00
_cell.angle_beta   90.00
_cell.angle_gamma   90.00
#
_symmetry.space_group_name_H-M   'P 1'
#
loop_
_entity.id
_entity.type
_entity.pdbx_description
1 polymer ?
#
loop_
_entity_poly.entity_id
_entity_poly.type
_entity_poly.pdbx_seq_one_letter_code
_entity_poly.pdbx_strand_id
1 'polypeptide(L)'
;MITKCKHFVQTLDQCFLNALPAVGDDFTWAKNRKNPTTLKERLDWCFINRVWKDNLLNPILTHLDYFGSDHRVLSVDISFSQQHNPVIRKKSRFRFEKIWLKDEECADIISNCWFSTDLNDPTAGLVASLQQCASRLQEWHYRKYGKMKKDISHAQKRVNRLNSAATTSENHSQEVQSAEKILEELLANEEQYWQQRSRVEWLQSGDRNTKFFHSKASARQSNNRIKELWDADGNVTTSKEGISHIVADYFTRLFTASEEDHWALSHVLSTIPTTISVQQNEFLLHDFTASDVLAALNSMGSDKSPGLDGMSAMFYQNYWHIVGDSVTKVILNVLNHGESPAAFNNTLITLIPKIKKPKEMKDFRPISLCNVLYKIISKMLALRFKEVLHSVISETQSAFLSNRLITDNILVAFELVHSLKHRKRGSKGYAALKLDMSKAFDRVEWSFLAAVMGKMGFNIRWINLIMTCLHTNSFSFAINGEVSGSVIPQRGLRQGDPLSPYLFLICSEGLSRLLKYEENIGRLQGLAVSRHSPTISHLLFADDSLLFCQARR
;
A
#
# COMPACT_ATOMS: atom_id res chain seq x y z
N MET A 1 20.70 10.28 -56.05
CA MET A 1 20.63 9.29 -54.94
C MET A 1 21.20 7.91 -55.28
N ILE A 2 21.67 7.64 -56.51
CA ILE A 2 21.99 6.29 -57.00
C ILE A 2 23.36 5.74 -56.51
N THR A 3 24.33 6.60 -56.18
CA THR A 3 25.67 6.16 -55.73
C THR A 3 25.74 5.78 -54.25
N LYS A 4 24.80 6.25 -53.41
CA LYS A 4 24.80 5.98 -51.96
C LYS A 4 24.26 4.58 -51.57
N CYS A 5 23.55 3.88 -52.47
CA CYS A 5 23.03 2.54 -52.19
C CYS A 5 23.98 1.39 -52.53
N LYS A 6 24.96 1.57 -53.43
CA LYS A 6 25.86 0.46 -53.84
C LYS A 6 26.74 -0.07 -52.71
N HIS A 7 27.34 0.82 -51.93
CA HIS A 7 28.17 0.43 -50.78
C HIS A 7 27.33 -0.29 -49.71
N PHE A 8 26.11 0.18 -49.45
CA PHE A 8 25.21 -0.45 -48.48
C PHE A 8 24.80 -1.86 -48.91
N VAL A 9 24.42 -2.04 -50.18
CA VAL A 9 24.09 -3.37 -50.75
C VAL A 9 25.31 -4.29 -50.68
N GLN A 10 26.50 -3.81 -51.03
CA GLN A 10 27.73 -4.61 -50.90
C GLN A 10 28.01 -5.04 -49.45
N THR A 11 27.75 -4.18 -48.47
CA THR A 11 27.89 -4.53 -47.05
C THR A 11 26.88 -5.59 -46.63
N LEU A 12 25.61 -5.49 -47.05
CA LEU A 12 24.60 -6.52 -46.77
C LEU A 12 25.02 -7.88 -47.34
N ASP A 13 25.53 -7.90 -48.58
CA ASP A 13 26.02 -9.11 -49.24
C ASP A 13 27.25 -9.71 -48.51
N GLN A 14 28.24 -8.89 -48.15
CA GLN A 14 29.43 -9.32 -47.41
C GLN A 14 29.09 -9.88 -46.03
N CYS A 15 28.06 -9.34 -45.37
CA CYS A 15 27.58 -9.80 -44.07
C CYS A 15 26.56 -10.96 -44.18
N PHE A 16 26.25 -11.44 -45.39
CA PHE A 16 25.24 -12.48 -45.65
C PHE A 16 23.87 -12.16 -45.04
N LEU A 17 23.48 -10.88 -45.09
CA LEU A 17 22.24 -10.36 -44.54
C LEU A 17 21.16 -10.32 -45.62
N ASN A 18 20.03 -10.98 -45.36
CA ASN A 18 18.87 -10.99 -46.24
C ASN A 18 17.72 -10.22 -45.62
N ALA A 19 17.01 -9.42 -46.42
CA ALA A 19 15.82 -8.71 -45.94
C ALA A 19 14.76 -9.73 -45.52
N LEU A 20 14.22 -9.56 -44.32
CA LEU A 20 13.11 -10.37 -43.85
C LEU A 20 11.82 -9.90 -44.55
N PRO A 21 11.07 -10.78 -45.23
CA PRO A 21 9.80 -10.38 -45.86
C PRO A 21 8.83 -9.89 -44.80
N ALA A 22 8.19 -8.77 -45.09
CA ALA A 22 7.22 -8.18 -44.18
C ALA A 22 5.78 -8.55 -44.52
N VAL A 23 4.95 -8.54 -43.50
CA VAL A 23 3.49 -8.65 -43.60
C VAL A 23 2.89 -7.29 -43.25
N GLY A 24 2.08 -6.72 -44.14
CA GLY A 24 1.42 -5.42 -43.96
C GLY A 24 1.56 -4.51 -45.18
N ASP A 25 1.27 -3.21 -44.98
CA ASP A 25 1.48 -2.15 -46.00
C ASP A 25 2.97 -1.99 -46.29
N ASP A 26 3.35 -1.87 -47.56
CA ASP A 26 4.76 -1.79 -47.99
C ASP A 26 5.44 -0.51 -47.49
N PHE A 27 4.71 0.58 -47.30
CA PHE A 27 5.29 1.86 -46.89
C PHE A 27 5.52 1.93 -45.38
N THR A 28 6.72 2.34 -44.97
CA THR A 28 7.14 2.48 -43.56
C THR A 28 7.22 3.92 -43.07
N TRP A 29 7.17 4.89 -43.97
CA TRP A 29 7.16 6.31 -43.63
C TRP A 29 6.04 7.05 -44.38
N ALA A 30 5.44 8.04 -43.73
CA ALA A 30 4.41 8.89 -44.33
C ALA A 30 4.47 10.35 -43.86
N LYS A 31 4.50 11.28 -44.81
CA LYS A 31 4.43 12.73 -44.58
C LYS A 31 3.01 13.24 -44.69
N ASN A 32 2.64 14.21 -43.86
CA ASN A 32 1.32 14.86 -43.87
C ASN A 32 0.13 13.89 -43.74
N ARG A 33 0.29 12.82 -42.94
CA ARG A 33 -0.66 11.71 -42.76
C ARG A 33 -2.13 12.08 -42.49
N LYS A 34 -2.38 13.31 -42.03
CA LYS A 34 -3.71 13.82 -41.66
C LYS A 34 -4.29 14.76 -42.72
N ASN A 35 -3.70 14.79 -43.92
CA ASN A 35 -4.03 15.69 -45.00
C ASN A 35 -4.18 14.89 -46.31
N PRO A 36 -5.09 15.29 -47.23
CA PRO A 36 -5.24 14.66 -48.55
C PRO A 36 -3.94 14.58 -49.38
N THR A 37 -2.91 15.37 -49.05
CA THR A 37 -1.58 15.36 -49.68
C THR A 37 -0.58 14.40 -49.02
N THR A 38 -1.05 13.26 -48.48
CA THR A 38 -0.19 12.30 -47.78
C THR A 38 0.78 11.61 -48.75
N LEU A 39 2.08 11.72 -48.50
CA LEU A 39 3.15 11.03 -49.23
C LEU A 39 3.61 9.82 -48.41
N LYS A 40 3.80 8.65 -49.03
CA LYS A 40 4.28 7.43 -48.36
C LYS A 40 5.53 6.86 -49.05
N GLU A 41 6.53 6.45 -48.27
CA GLU A 41 7.76 5.82 -48.77
C GLU A 41 8.18 4.62 -47.91
N ARG A 42 9.01 3.74 -48.50
CA ARG A 42 9.67 2.63 -47.82
C ARG A 42 11.05 3.07 -47.33
N LEU A 43 11.19 3.39 -46.05
CA LEU A 43 12.47 3.83 -45.47
C LEU A 43 13.11 2.76 -44.56
N ASP A 44 12.30 2.05 -43.78
CA ASP A 44 12.79 1.11 -42.76
C ASP A 44 12.78 -0.36 -43.23
N TRP A 45 13.82 -1.12 -42.86
CA TRP A 45 14.04 -2.52 -43.25
C TRP A 45 14.59 -3.35 -42.08
N CYS A 46 14.30 -4.64 -42.06
CA CYS A 46 14.92 -5.60 -41.14
C CYS A 46 15.67 -6.67 -41.95
N PHE A 47 16.92 -6.95 -41.57
CA PHE A 47 17.76 -7.95 -42.23
C PHE A 47 18.17 -9.02 -41.22
N ILE A 48 18.18 -10.28 -41.66
CA ILE A 48 18.62 -11.44 -40.87
C ILE A 48 19.69 -12.22 -41.61
N ASN A 49 20.62 -12.83 -40.86
CA ASN A 49 21.62 -13.73 -41.42
C ASN A 49 21.17 -15.20 -41.30
N ARG A 50 21.96 -16.11 -41.90
CA ARG A 50 21.66 -17.55 -41.93
C ARG A 50 21.59 -18.18 -40.53
N VAL A 51 22.47 -17.77 -39.62
CA VAL A 51 22.47 -18.27 -38.24
C VAL A 51 21.15 -17.99 -37.54
N TRP A 52 20.58 -16.80 -37.73
CA TRP A 52 19.26 -16.46 -37.19
C TRP A 52 18.14 -17.25 -37.86
N LYS A 53 18.20 -17.41 -39.18
CA LYS A 53 17.21 -18.20 -39.93
C LYS A 53 17.15 -19.66 -39.47
N ASP A 54 18.30 -20.24 -39.11
CA ASP A 54 18.40 -21.65 -38.71
C ASP A 54 17.99 -21.89 -37.23
N ASN A 55 17.98 -20.87 -36.38
CA ASN A 55 17.71 -20.99 -34.94
C ASN A 55 16.33 -20.46 -34.50
N LEU A 56 15.60 -19.78 -35.38
CA LEU A 56 14.30 -19.16 -35.07
C LEU A 56 13.15 -19.93 -35.72
N LEU A 57 12.08 -20.17 -34.95
CA LEU A 57 10.86 -20.75 -35.48
C LEU A 57 10.06 -19.67 -36.22
N ASN A 58 10.15 -19.67 -37.57
CA ASN A 58 9.39 -18.80 -38.49
C ASN A 58 9.36 -17.31 -38.07
N PRO A 59 10.46 -16.56 -38.20
CA PRO A 59 10.46 -15.13 -37.88
C PRO A 59 9.51 -14.36 -38.81
N ILE A 60 8.57 -13.61 -38.24
CA ILE A 60 7.60 -12.79 -38.99
C ILE A 60 7.90 -11.32 -38.73
N LEU A 61 8.24 -10.57 -39.79
CA LEU A 61 8.28 -9.12 -39.74
C LEU A 61 6.88 -8.57 -40.04
N THR A 62 6.35 -7.73 -39.16
CA THR A 62 5.06 -7.05 -39.34
C THR A 62 5.28 -5.55 -39.31
N HIS A 63 4.71 -4.84 -40.30
CA HIS A 63 4.61 -3.38 -40.25
C HIS A 63 3.39 -3.01 -39.41
N LEU A 64 3.65 -2.46 -38.23
CA LEU A 64 2.59 -1.91 -37.39
C LEU A 64 2.12 -0.57 -37.96
N ASP A 65 1.19 0.04 -37.25
CA ASP A 65 0.62 1.32 -37.64
C ASP A 65 1.60 2.49 -37.42
N TYR A 66 1.29 3.63 -38.00
CA TYR A 66 1.98 4.91 -37.82
C TYR A 66 1.56 5.64 -36.52
N PHE A 67 0.85 5.00 -35.59
CA PHE A 67 0.25 5.68 -34.44
C PHE A 67 1.24 6.61 -33.69
N GLY A 68 0.97 7.92 -33.70
CA GLY A 68 1.81 8.94 -33.05
C GLY A 68 3.15 9.26 -33.73
N SER A 69 3.45 8.71 -34.91
CA SER A 69 4.72 8.84 -35.62
C SER A 69 4.54 9.05 -37.13
N ASP A 70 5.52 9.62 -37.82
CA ASP A 70 5.60 9.59 -39.28
C ASP A 70 6.24 8.29 -39.80
N HIS A 71 6.83 7.47 -38.93
CA HIS A 71 7.31 6.12 -39.20
C HIS A 71 6.40 5.03 -38.60
N ARG A 72 6.26 3.90 -39.31
CA ARG A 72 5.67 2.67 -38.78
C ARG A 72 6.67 1.97 -37.87
N VAL A 73 6.18 1.37 -36.79
CA VAL A 73 7.00 0.45 -35.99
C VAL A 73 7.16 -0.88 -36.74
N LEU A 74 8.39 -1.33 -36.90
CA LEU A 74 8.72 -2.67 -37.38
C LEU A 74 8.72 -3.65 -36.21
N SER A 75 7.79 -4.62 -36.20
CA SER A 75 7.73 -5.67 -35.19
C SER A 75 8.23 -6.99 -35.76
N VAL A 76 9.29 -7.54 -35.20
CA VAL A 76 9.79 -8.88 -35.54
C VAL A 76 9.37 -9.84 -34.44
N ASP A 77 8.51 -10.81 -34.76
CA ASP A 77 8.20 -11.90 -33.85
C ASP A 77 9.29 -12.98 -33.95
N ILE A 78 9.87 -13.32 -32.81
CA ILE A 78 11.02 -14.21 -32.68
C ILE A 78 10.67 -15.23 -31.60
N SER A 79 10.31 -16.44 -32.04
CA SER A 79 9.92 -17.53 -31.14
C SER A 79 11.06 -18.54 -30.97
N PHE A 80 11.35 -18.85 -29.70
CA PHE A 80 12.16 -19.99 -29.27
C PHE A 80 11.22 -20.98 -28.56
N SER A 81 11.52 -22.28 -28.56
CA SER A 81 10.63 -23.28 -27.95
C SER A 81 10.44 -23.06 -26.45
N GLN A 82 9.36 -22.38 -26.06
CA GLN A 82 8.83 -22.42 -24.70
C GLN A 82 7.32 -22.51 -24.72
N GLN A 83 6.82 -23.54 -24.02
CA GLN A 83 5.42 -23.81 -23.81
C GLN A 83 4.80 -22.69 -22.96
N HIS A 84 3.85 -21.98 -23.55
CA HIS A 84 3.00 -21.05 -22.81
C HIS A 84 2.05 -21.84 -21.90
N ASN A 85 2.24 -21.72 -20.58
CA ASN A 85 1.23 -22.14 -19.63
C ASN A 85 0.03 -21.19 -19.68
N PRO A 86 -1.21 -21.71 -19.76
CA PRO A 86 -2.39 -20.87 -19.75
C PRO A 86 -2.55 -20.18 -18.39
N VAL A 87 -2.80 -18.87 -18.44
CA VAL A 87 -3.10 -18.06 -17.27
C VAL A 87 -4.54 -18.36 -16.83
N ILE A 88 -4.70 -19.14 -15.77
CA ILE A 88 -5.99 -19.38 -15.13
C ILE A 88 -6.52 -18.05 -14.60
N ARG A 89 -7.66 -17.59 -15.13
CA ARG A 89 -8.36 -16.38 -14.65
C ARG A 89 -8.98 -16.65 -13.29
N LYS A 90 -8.39 -16.08 -12.24
CA LYS A 90 -8.99 -16.07 -10.89
C LYS A 90 -9.98 -14.91 -10.77
N LYS A 91 -11.09 -15.12 -10.04
CA LYS A 91 -11.97 -14.03 -9.61
C LYS A 91 -11.21 -13.14 -8.65
N SER A 92 -10.96 -11.89 -9.04
CA SER A 92 -10.34 -10.87 -8.18
C SER A 92 -11.39 -10.30 -7.24
N ARG A 93 -11.01 -10.02 -5.99
CA ARG A 93 -11.79 -9.19 -5.08
C ARG A 93 -12.08 -7.82 -5.71
N PHE A 94 -13.23 -7.24 -5.38
CA PHE A 94 -13.55 -5.85 -5.71
C PHE A 94 -12.52 -4.88 -5.11
N ARG A 95 -12.15 -3.88 -5.91
CA ARG A 95 -11.36 -2.71 -5.55
C ARG A 95 -11.79 -1.57 -6.47
N PHE A 96 -11.94 -0.37 -5.92
CA PHE A 96 -12.22 0.82 -6.72
C PHE A 96 -11.02 1.11 -7.64
N GLU A 97 -11.26 1.15 -8.95
CA GLU A 97 -10.21 1.33 -9.96
C GLU A 97 -10.07 2.80 -10.35
N LYS A 98 -8.83 3.28 -10.44
CA LYS A 98 -8.55 4.70 -10.74
C LYS A 98 -9.08 5.14 -12.11
N ILE A 99 -9.19 4.21 -13.06
CA ILE A 99 -9.71 4.47 -14.41
C ILE A 99 -11.18 4.90 -14.41
N TRP A 100 -11.96 4.53 -13.38
CA TRP A 100 -13.38 4.86 -13.30
C TRP A 100 -13.63 6.35 -13.04
N LEU A 101 -12.66 7.05 -12.46
CA LEU A 101 -12.77 8.48 -12.13
C LEU A 101 -12.96 9.39 -13.34
N LYS A 102 -12.59 8.91 -14.54
CA LYS A 102 -12.73 9.67 -15.80
C LYS A 102 -14.06 9.43 -16.51
N ASP A 103 -14.87 8.51 -16.01
CA ASP A 103 -16.07 8.03 -16.68
C ASP A 103 -17.32 8.56 -15.97
N GLU A 104 -18.12 9.36 -16.67
CA GLU A 104 -19.32 10.01 -16.11
C GLU A 104 -20.34 8.98 -15.60
N GLU A 105 -20.45 7.81 -16.26
CA GLU A 105 -21.32 6.72 -15.80
C GLU A 105 -20.95 6.23 -14.39
N CYS A 106 -19.68 6.40 -13.96
CA CYS A 106 -19.27 6.04 -12.60
C CYS A 106 -19.97 6.93 -11.56
N ALA A 107 -20.04 8.24 -11.81
CA ALA A 107 -20.72 9.19 -10.92
C ALA A 107 -22.23 8.89 -10.84
N ASP A 108 -22.84 8.54 -11.97
CA ASP A 108 -24.26 8.17 -12.04
C ASP A 108 -24.55 6.90 -11.23
N ILE A 109 -23.71 5.86 -11.37
CA ILE A 109 -23.86 4.61 -10.61
C ILE A 109 -23.77 4.88 -9.11
N ILE A 110 -22.81 5.70 -8.68
CA ILE A 110 -22.61 6.05 -7.27
C ILE A 110 -23.81 6.84 -6.74
N SER A 111 -24.24 7.87 -7.46
CA SER A 111 -25.40 8.69 -7.11
C SER A 111 -26.66 7.83 -6.92
N ASN A 112 -26.94 6.94 -7.87
CA ASN A 112 -28.09 6.04 -7.82
C ASN A 112 -28.08 5.03 -6.66
N CYS A 113 -26.91 4.76 -6.05
CA CYS A 113 -26.82 3.92 -4.85
C CYS A 113 -27.14 4.69 -3.56
N TRP A 114 -26.93 6.01 -3.54
CA TRP A 114 -27.20 6.84 -2.37
C TRP A 114 -28.66 7.32 -2.31
N PHE A 115 -29.33 7.47 -3.47
CA PHE A 115 -30.77 7.80 -3.50
C PHE A 115 -31.70 6.65 -3.11
N SER A 116 -31.27 5.40 -3.21
CA SER A 116 -32.16 4.23 -3.07
C SER A 116 -32.28 3.66 -1.65
N THR A 117 -31.70 4.31 -0.64
CA THR A 117 -31.50 3.69 0.69
C THR A 117 -32.19 4.49 1.80
N ASP A 118 -33.52 4.38 1.90
CA ASP A 118 -34.29 4.88 3.05
C ASP A 118 -34.22 3.87 4.20
N LEU A 119 -33.11 3.89 4.95
CA LEU A 119 -32.98 3.14 6.20
C LEU A 119 -32.96 4.10 7.39
N ASN A 120 -33.74 3.76 8.43
CA ASN A 120 -33.80 4.52 9.68
C ASN A 120 -32.47 4.56 10.44
N ASP A 121 -31.59 3.57 10.23
CA ASP A 121 -30.24 3.53 10.78
C ASP A 121 -29.22 4.09 9.77
N PRO A 122 -28.58 5.25 10.05
CA PRO A 122 -27.57 5.84 9.18
C PRO A 122 -26.39 4.91 8.87
N THR A 123 -25.96 4.09 9.84
CA THR A 123 -24.80 3.20 9.68
C THR A 123 -25.14 2.04 8.76
N ALA A 124 -26.26 1.36 9.00
CA ALA A 124 -26.74 0.31 8.10
C ALA A 124 -27.02 0.85 6.69
N GLY A 125 -27.60 2.05 6.58
CA GLY A 125 -27.80 2.78 5.32
C GLY A 125 -26.50 2.93 4.53
N LEU A 126 -25.48 3.53 5.15
CA LEU A 126 -24.19 3.77 4.51
C LEU A 126 -23.51 2.46 4.06
N VAL A 127 -23.50 1.43 4.91
CA VAL A 127 -22.88 0.13 4.59
C VAL A 127 -23.62 -0.55 3.43
N ALA A 128 -24.96 -0.51 3.42
CA ALA A 128 -25.76 -1.05 2.32
C ALA A 128 -25.49 -0.32 1.00
N SER A 129 -25.44 1.02 1.01
CA SER A 129 -25.10 1.81 -0.20
C SER A 129 -23.70 1.48 -0.73
N LEU A 130 -22.71 1.31 0.15
CA LEU A 130 -21.34 0.91 -0.24
C LEU A 130 -21.31 -0.49 -0.87
N GLN A 131 -22.02 -1.46 -0.30
CA GLN A 131 -22.09 -2.82 -0.83
C GLN A 131 -22.80 -2.86 -2.20
N GLN A 132 -23.92 -2.16 -2.32
CA GLN A 132 -24.66 -2.06 -3.58
C GLN A 132 -23.82 -1.36 -4.65
N CYS A 133 -23.14 -0.27 -4.29
CA CYS A 133 -22.24 0.46 -5.17
C CYS A 133 -21.08 -0.42 -5.65
N ALA A 134 -20.43 -1.17 -4.75
CA ALA A 134 -19.37 -2.11 -5.10
C ALA A 134 -19.85 -3.15 -6.12
N SER A 135 -21.04 -3.73 -5.91
CA SER A 135 -21.64 -4.71 -6.82
C SER A 135 -21.93 -4.11 -8.20
N ARG A 136 -22.61 -2.96 -8.26
CA ARG A 136 -22.97 -2.29 -9.52
C ARG A 136 -21.74 -1.81 -10.30
N LEU A 137 -20.75 -1.22 -9.63
CA LEU A 137 -19.49 -0.83 -10.26
C LEU A 137 -18.73 -2.05 -10.79
N GLN A 138 -18.77 -3.17 -10.07
CA GLN A 138 -18.12 -4.40 -10.53
C GLN A 138 -18.79 -4.97 -11.78
N GLU A 139 -20.13 -5.03 -11.81
CA GLU A 139 -20.90 -5.46 -12.98
C GLU A 139 -20.63 -4.55 -14.18
N TRP A 140 -20.72 -3.24 -13.96
CA TRP A 140 -20.43 -2.21 -14.96
C TRP A 140 -19.00 -2.32 -15.49
N HIS A 141 -18.02 -2.55 -14.62
CA HIS A 141 -16.63 -2.74 -15.02
C HIS A 141 -16.47 -3.94 -15.95
N TYR A 142 -17.08 -5.08 -15.62
CA TYR A 142 -17.02 -6.25 -16.50
C TYR A 142 -17.71 -6.00 -17.85
N ARG A 143 -18.82 -5.26 -17.86
CA ARG A 143 -19.54 -4.88 -19.09
C ARG A 143 -18.71 -3.96 -19.99
N LYS A 144 -18.14 -2.88 -19.43
CA LYS A 144 -17.47 -1.80 -20.17
C LYS A 144 -15.99 -2.07 -20.42
N TYR A 145 -15.25 -2.53 -19.41
CA TYR A 145 -13.80 -2.72 -19.45
C TYR A 145 -13.37 -4.19 -19.54
N GLY A 146 -14.27 -5.15 -19.35
CA GLY A 146 -13.95 -6.59 -19.40
C GLY A 146 -13.42 -7.06 -20.76
N LYS A 147 -13.66 -6.27 -21.82
CA LYS A 147 -13.17 -6.50 -23.19
C LYS A 147 -12.04 -5.55 -23.61
N MET A 148 -11.49 -4.73 -22.71
CA MET A 148 -10.49 -3.68 -23.01
C MET A 148 -9.35 -4.17 -23.92
N LYS A 149 -8.79 -5.37 -23.69
CA LYS A 149 -7.76 -5.95 -24.58
C LYS A 149 -8.25 -6.22 -26.01
N LYS A 150 -9.48 -6.72 -26.16
CA LYS A 150 -10.11 -6.94 -27.47
C LYS A 150 -10.41 -5.60 -28.14
N ASP A 151 -10.88 -4.62 -27.38
CA ASP A 151 -11.22 -3.29 -27.87
C ASP A 151 -9.98 -2.54 -28.36
N ILE A 152 -8.86 -2.60 -27.62
CA ILE A 152 -7.55 -2.10 -28.06
C ILE A 152 -7.12 -2.79 -29.35
N SER A 153 -7.24 -4.13 -29.43
CA SER A 153 -6.89 -4.87 -30.65
C SER A 153 -7.75 -4.46 -31.85
N HIS A 154 -9.05 -4.26 -31.66
CA HIS A 154 -9.95 -3.79 -32.71
C HIS A 154 -9.66 -2.35 -33.13
N ALA A 155 -9.43 -1.45 -32.18
CA ALA A 155 -9.05 -0.07 -32.45
C ALA A 155 -7.72 -0.02 -33.23
N GLN A 156 -6.71 -0.77 -32.80
CA GLN A 156 -5.43 -0.87 -33.50
C GLN A 156 -5.58 -1.38 -34.94
N LYS A 157 -6.40 -2.42 -35.15
CA LYS A 157 -6.71 -2.92 -36.49
C LYS A 157 -7.44 -1.89 -37.34
N ARG A 158 -8.37 -1.13 -36.76
CA ARG A 158 -9.10 -0.05 -37.44
C ARG A 158 -8.14 1.06 -37.87
N VAL A 159 -7.30 1.54 -36.97
CA VAL A 159 -6.33 2.60 -37.29
C VAL A 159 -5.35 2.10 -38.37
N ASN A 160 -4.83 0.87 -38.24
CA ASN A 160 -3.95 0.30 -39.27
C ASN A 160 -4.65 0.17 -40.63
N ARG A 161 -5.92 -0.29 -40.67
CA ARG A 161 -6.71 -0.38 -41.92
C ARG A 161 -6.88 1.00 -42.57
N LEU A 162 -7.21 2.02 -41.78
CA LEU A 162 -7.42 3.37 -42.28
C LEU A 162 -6.09 3.96 -42.79
N ASN A 163 -5.03 3.91 -41.99
CA ASN A 163 -3.72 4.41 -42.39
C ASN A 163 -3.11 3.66 -43.59
N SER A 164 -3.50 2.40 -43.82
CA SER A 164 -3.05 1.60 -44.97
C SER A 164 -3.94 1.74 -46.21
N ALA A 165 -4.98 2.58 -46.18
CA ALA A 165 -5.84 2.80 -47.33
C ALA A 165 -5.09 3.52 -48.47
N ALA A 166 -5.43 3.16 -49.72
CA ALA A 166 -4.80 3.70 -50.92
C ALA A 166 -5.37 5.07 -51.35
N THR A 167 -6.53 5.48 -50.84
CA THR A 167 -7.21 6.73 -51.22
C THR A 167 -7.38 7.62 -49.98
N THR A 168 -6.88 8.85 -50.05
CA THR A 168 -6.94 9.82 -48.94
C THR A 168 -7.91 10.94 -49.32
N SER A 169 -9.04 11.01 -48.62
CA SER A 169 -10.00 12.13 -48.71
C SER A 169 -10.06 12.91 -47.40
N GLU A 170 -10.74 14.05 -47.40
CA GLU A 170 -10.93 14.85 -46.19
C GLU A 170 -11.77 14.09 -45.14
N ASN A 171 -12.83 13.40 -45.57
CA ASN A 171 -13.61 12.50 -44.71
C ASN A 171 -12.74 11.36 -44.13
N HIS A 172 -11.86 10.77 -44.94
CA HIS A 172 -10.94 9.73 -44.48
C HIS A 172 -9.96 10.25 -43.41
N SER A 173 -9.49 11.48 -43.56
CA SER A 173 -8.57 12.11 -42.59
C SER A 173 -9.25 12.32 -41.23
N GLN A 174 -10.53 12.70 -41.22
CA GLN A 174 -11.34 12.80 -40.00
C GLN A 174 -11.60 11.42 -39.36
N GLU A 175 -11.83 10.39 -40.17
CA GLU A 175 -11.96 9.01 -39.69
C GLU A 175 -10.68 8.47 -39.06
N VAL A 176 -9.50 8.78 -39.63
CA VAL A 176 -8.21 8.42 -39.04
C VAL A 176 -8.03 9.11 -37.70
N GLN A 177 -8.28 10.42 -37.63
CA GLN A 177 -8.14 11.19 -36.39
C GLN A 177 -9.07 10.67 -35.27
N SER A 178 -10.33 10.35 -35.60
CA SER A 178 -11.26 9.80 -34.61
C SER A 178 -10.86 8.40 -34.15
N ALA A 179 -10.40 7.54 -35.05
CA ALA A 179 -9.91 6.20 -34.70
C ALA A 179 -8.62 6.23 -33.86
N GLU A 180 -7.67 7.13 -34.19
CA GLU A 180 -6.45 7.35 -33.39
C GLU A 180 -6.81 7.84 -31.99
N LYS A 181 -7.74 8.79 -31.86
CA LYS A 181 -8.19 9.30 -30.56
C LYS A 181 -8.78 8.19 -29.68
N ILE A 182 -9.65 7.34 -30.24
CA ILE A 182 -10.22 6.19 -29.53
C ILE A 182 -9.12 5.21 -29.07
N LEU A 183 -8.16 4.91 -29.94
CA LEU A 183 -7.05 4.04 -29.59
C LEU A 183 -6.19 4.67 -28.47
N GLU A 184 -5.95 5.97 -28.53
CA GLU A 184 -5.18 6.69 -27.53
C GLU A 184 -5.83 6.64 -26.14
N GLU A 185 -7.16 6.87 -26.08
CA GLU A 185 -7.94 6.78 -24.84
C GLU A 185 -7.91 5.36 -24.26
N LEU A 186 -8.07 4.33 -25.09
CA LEU A 186 -8.02 2.93 -24.66
C LEU A 186 -6.63 2.55 -24.12
N LEU A 187 -5.55 2.98 -24.79
CA LEU A 187 -4.18 2.73 -24.34
C LEU A 187 -3.86 3.47 -23.03
N ALA A 188 -4.32 4.71 -22.88
CA ALA A 188 -4.17 5.48 -21.64
C ALA A 188 -4.89 4.81 -20.47
N ASN A 189 -6.08 4.24 -20.71
CA ASN A 189 -6.81 3.47 -19.70
C ASN A 189 -6.08 2.19 -19.30
N GLU A 190 -5.51 1.44 -20.25
CA GLU A 190 -4.72 0.25 -19.95
C GLU A 190 -3.45 0.59 -19.15
N GLU A 191 -2.75 1.67 -19.53
CA GLU A 191 -1.58 2.16 -18.80
C GLU A 191 -1.90 2.48 -17.34
N GLN A 192 -2.94 3.29 -17.11
CA GLN A 192 -3.37 3.67 -15.77
C GLN A 192 -3.77 2.45 -14.92
N TYR A 193 -4.44 1.46 -15.53
CA TYR A 193 -4.81 0.20 -14.88
C TYR A 193 -3.60 -0.61 -14.39
N TRP A 194 -2.54 -0.70 -15.22
CA TRP A 194 -1.31 -1.42 -14.86
C TRP A 194 -0.41 -0.63 -13.92
N GLN A 195 -0.35 0.69 -14.06
CA GLN A 195 0.37 1.58 -13.15
C GLN A 195 -0.11 1.38 -11.71
N GLN A 196 -1.44 1.43 -11.49
CA GLN A 196 -2.05 1.23 -10.16
C GLN A 196 -1.65 -0.11 -9.51
N ARG A 197 -1.57 -1.19 -10.31
CA ARG A 197 -1.20 -2.54 -9.84
C ARG A 197 0.30 -2.69 -9.58
N SER A 198 1.13 -2.04 -10.38
CA SER A 198 2.59 -2.08 -10.22
C SER A 198 3.05 -1.40 -8.92
N ARG A 199 2.29 -0.39 -8.45
CA ARG A 199 2.63 0.49 -7.32
C ARG A 199 3.97 1.21 -7.50
N VAL A 200 4.39 1.44 -8.74
CA VAL A 200 5.59 2.23 -9.07
C VAL A 200 5.18 3.70 -9.16
N GLU A 201 5.77 4.56 -8.33
CA GLU A 201 5.47 6.00 -8.28
C GLU A 201 6.31 6.81 -9.28
N TRP A 202 7.47 6.29 -9.70
CA TRP A 202 8.42 7.05 -10.52
C TRP A 202 8.81 6.29 -11.79
N LEU A 203 8.60 6.92 -12.94
CA LEU A 203 9.05 6.44 -14.23
C LEU A 203 10.12 7.41 -14.75
N GLN A 204 11.36 6.96 -14.74
CA GLN A 204 12.46 7.68 -15.36
C GLN A 204 12.39 7.35 -16.87
N SER A 205 11.77 8.25 -17.65
CA SER A 205 11.73 8.31 -19.13
C SER A 205 10.45 7.80 -19.85
N GLY A 206 9.65 8.77 -20.33
CA GLY A 206 9.25 8.91 -21.73
C GLY A 206 8.14 8.05 -22.34
N ASP A 207 8.20 6.72 -22.20
CA ASP A 207 7.33 5.81 -22.95
C ASP A 207 6.20 5.22 -22.10
N ARG A 208 5.00 5.08 -22.71
CA ARG A 208 3.81 4.43 -22.13
C ARG A 208 4.09 2.93 -21.91
N ASN A 209 4.77 2.59 -20.82
CA ASN A 209 5.39 1.28 -20.66
C ASN A 209 4.49 0.27 -19.91
N THR A 210 3.35 -0.07 -20.53
CA THR A 210 2.44 -1.11 -20.01
C THR A 210 3.16 -2.44 -19.79
N LYS A 211 4.12 -2.80 -20.66
CA LYS A 211 4.93 -4.02 -20.53
C LYS A 211 5.81 -4.01 -19.28
N PHE A 212 6.44 -2.88 -18.95
CA PHE A 212 7.19 -2.71 -17.71
C PHE A 212 6.27 -2.83 -16.50
N PHE A 213 5.15 -2.11 -16.48
CA PHE A 213 4.20 -2.18 -15.38
C PHE A 213 3.64 -3.59 -15.20
N HIS A 214 3.29 -4.27 -16.30
CA HIS A 214 2.84 -5.66 -16.30
C HIS A 214 3.93 -6.58 -15.73
N SER A 215 5.16 -6.49 -16.24
CA SER A 215 6.30 -7.29 -15.77
C SER A 215 6.56 -7.09 -14.27
N LYS A 216 6.56 -5.84 -13.80
CA LYS A 216 6.70 -5.50 -12.38
C LYS A 216 5.53 -6.02 -11.53
N ALA A 217 4.29 -5.87 -12.00
CA ALA A 217 3.11 -6.40 -11.33
C ALA A 217 3.15 -7.94 -11.24
N SER A 218 3.52 -8.63 -12.32
CA SER A 218 3.71 -10.08 -12.34
C SER A 218 4.84 -10.54 -11.43
N ALA A 219 5.99 -9.86 -11.44
CA ALA A 219 7.11 -10.17 -10.55
C ALA A 219 6.72 -9.98 -9.08
N ARG A 220 6.02 -8.89 -8.74
CA ARG A 220 5.48 -8.64 -7.40
C ARG A 220 4.49 -9.72 -6.98
N GLN A 221 3.58 -10.11 -7.85
CA GLN A 221 2.63 -11.19 -7.59
C GLN A 221 3.35 -12.52 -7.34
N SER A 222 4.37 -12.84 -8.15
CA SER A 222 5.17 -14.06 -8.01
C SER A 222 5.94 -14.09 -6.69
N ASN A 223 6.59 -12.98 -6.33
CA ASN A 223 7.38 -12.86 -5.10
C ASN A 223 6.51 -12.91 -3.84
N ASN A 224 5.29 -12.37 -3.91
CA ASN A 224 4.37 -12.35 -2.77
C ASN A 224 3.51 -13.61 -2.67
N ARG A 225 3.61 -14.55 -3.62
CA ARG A 225 2.83 -15.78 -3.62
C ARG A 225 3.39 -16.75 -2.59
N ILE A 226 2.57 -17.14 -1.63
CA ILE A 226 2.87 -18.18 -0.65
C ILE A 226 2.64 -19.52 -1.34
N LYS A 227 3.73 -20.24 -1.63
CA LYS A 227 3.69 -21.55 -2.31
C LYS A 227 3.57 -22.71 -1.34
N GLU A 228 4.25 -22.58 -0.20
CA GLU A 228 4.28 -23.54 0.88
C GLU A 228 4.40 -22.77 2.20
N LEU A 229 3.96 -23.38 3.29
CA LEU A 229 4.07 -22.82 4.62
C LEU A 229 4.30 -23.95 5.63
N TRP A 230 5.19 -23.72 6.58
CA TRP A 230 5.51 -24.63 7.67
C TRP A 230 4.64 -24.28 8.88
N ASP A 231 4.02 -25.28 9.49
CA ASP A 231 3.29 -25.13 10.75
C ASP A 231 4.23 -25.10 11.96
N ALA A 232 3.66 -25.02 13.17
CA ALA A 232 4.43 -24.97 14.41
C ALA A 232 5.09 -26.31 14.78
N ASP A 233 4.58 -27.42 14.23
CA ASP A 233 5.05 -28.78 14.50
C ASP A 233 6.10 -29.24 13.48
N GLY A 234 6.43 -28.38 12.51
CA GLY A 234 7.43 -28.63 11.47
C GLY A 234 6.88 -29.32 10.22
N ASN A 235 5.55 -29.48 10.10
CA ASN A 235 4.94 -30.02 8.88
C ASN A 235 4.77 -28.92 7.82
N VAL A 236 4.95 -29.29 6.56
CA VAL A 236 4.78 -28.38 5.42
C VAL A 236 3.46 -28.64 4.71
N THR A 237 2.77 -27.58 4.34
CA THR A 237 1.60 -27.66 3.47
C THR A 237 1.73 -26.77 2.24
N THR A 238 1.24 -27.28 1.12
CA THR A 238 1.15 -26.58 -0.17
C THR A 238 -0.31 -26.40 -0.61
N SER A 239 -1.26 -27.02 0.11
CA SER A 239 -2.68 -26.87 -0.16
C SER A 239 -3.16 -25.50 0.29
N LYS A 240 -4.12 -24.95 -0.44
CA LYS A 240 -4.67 -23.62 -0.15
C LYS A 240 -5.37 -23.60 1.20
N GLU A 241 -6.13 -24.65 1.49
CA GLU A 241 -6.87 -24.85 2.73
C GLU A 241 -5.91 -25.00 3.91
N GLY A 242 -4.83 -25.78 3.73
CA GLY A 242 -3.78 -25.93 4.75
C GLY A 242 -3.06 -24.61 5.05
N ILE A 243 -2.65 -23.85 4.03
CA ILE A 243 -2.04 -22.53 4.23
C ILE A 243 -3.01 -21.60 4.96
N SER A 244 -4.29 -21.59 4.56
CA SER A 244 -5.31 -20.77 5.23
C SER A 244 -5.49 -21.14 6.70
N HIS A 245 -5.47 -22.43 7.03
CA HIS A 245 -5.58 -22.91 8.40
C HIS A 245 -4.40 -22.46 9.26
N ILE A 246 -3.16 -22.65 8.77
CA ILE A 246 -1.94 -22.21 9.48
C ILE A 246 -1.98 -20.70 9.74
N VAL A 247 -2.36 -19.90 8.74
CA VAL A 247 -2.46 -18.44 8.90
C VAL A 247 -3.50 -18.08 9.97
N ALA A 248 -4.70 -18.64 9.89
CA ALA A 248 -5.78 -18.34 10.84
C ALA A 248 -5.37 -18.73 12.27
N ASP A 249 -4.90 -19.95 12.48
CA ASP A 249 -4.48 -20.46 13.77
C ASP A 249 -3.31 -19.65 14.37
N TYR A 250 -2.32 -19.29 13.55
CA TYR A 250 -1.23 -18.41 13.98
C TYR A 250 -1.72 -17.07 14.51
N PHE A 251 -2.66 -16.42 13.81
CA PHE A 251 -3.19 -15.11 14.23
C PHE A 251 -4.18 -15.21 15.38
N THR A 252 -4.96 -16.29 15.47
CA THR A 252 -5.77 -16.59 16.65
C THR A 252 -4.87 -16.63 17.88
N ARG A 253 -3.84 -17.49 17.88
CA ARG A 253 -2.88 -17.59 18.99
C ARG A 253 -2.13 -16.28 19.28
N LEU A 254 -1.81 -15.51 18.24
CA LEU A 254 -1.12 -14.24 18.39
C LEU A 254 -2.00 -13.19 19.08
N PHE A 255 -3.29 -13.12 18.72
CA PHE A 255 -4.22 -12.10 19.21
C PHE A 255 -5.10 -12.53 20.39
N THR A 256 -4.98 -13.77 20.87
CA THR A 256 -5.52 -14.16 22.18
C THR A 256 -4.78 -13.43 23.30
N ALA A 257 -5.52 -12.85 24.24
CA ALA A 257 -4.96 -12.14 25.38
C ALA A 257 -4.22 -13.12 26.33
N SER A 258 -3.18 -12.63 26.98
CA SER A 258 -2.49 -13.39 28.04
C SER A 258 -3.09 -13.08 29.42
N GLU A 259 -2.81 -13.94 30.40
CA GLU A 259 -3.18 -13.66 31.79
C GLU A 259 -2.46 -12.41 32.30
N GLU A 260 -3.20 -11.54 33.00
CA GLU A 260 -2.69 -10.27 33.49
C GLU A 260 -1.91 -10.46 34.79
N ASP A 261 -0.63 -10.07 34.79
CA ASP A 261 0.16 -9.98 36.02
C ASP A 261 -0.23 -8.70 36.78
N HIS A 262 -1.18 -8.85 37.71
CA HIS A 262 -1.69 -7.74 38.51
C HIS A 262 -0.60 -7.06 39.36
N TRP A 263 0.42 -7.80 39.81
CA TRP A 263 1.51 -7.19 40.58
C TRP A 263 2.38 -6.33 39.67
N ALA A 264 2.78 -6.85 38.51
CA ALA A 264 3.59 -6.11 37.54
C ALA A 264 2.84 -4.86 37.04
N LEU A 265 1.55 -4.99 36.72
CA LEU A 265 0.70 -3.86 36.34
C LEU A 265 0.66 -2.79 37.44
N SER A 266 0.32 -3.18 38.67
CA SER A 266 0.23 -2.24 39.81
C SER A 266 1.56 -1.53 40.05
N HIS A 267 2.67 -2.26 39.95
CA HIS A 267 4.01 -1.69 40.08
C HIS A 267 4.30 -0.66 38.98
N VAL A 268 4.06 -0.99 37.71
CA VAL A 268 4.21 -0.05 36.59
C VAL A 268 3.37 1.20 36.84
N LEU A 269 2.08 1.04 37.12
CA LEU A 269 1.15 2.16 37.34
C LEU A 269 1.60 3.05 38.50
N SER A 270 2.20 2.50 39.55
CA SER A 270 2.70 3.29 40.68
C SER A 270 3.81 4.28 40.29
N THR A 271 4.54 4.00 39.19
CA THR A 271 5.63 4.85 38.68
C THR A 271 5.17 5.92 37.68
N ILE A 272 3.93 5.82 37.19
CA ILE A 272 3.41 6.72 36.16
C ILE A 272 2.75 7.94 36.82
N PRO A 273 3.22 9.17 36.54
CA PRO A 273 2.57 10.38 37.03
C PRO A 273 1.31 10.70 36.22
N THR A 274 0.33 11.28 36.88
CA THR A 274 -0.82 11.92 36.22
C THR A 274 -0.36 13.24 35.62
N THR A 275 -0.40 13.34 34.29
CA THR A 275 0.24 14.42 33.52
C THR A 275 -0.72 15.14 32.60
N ILE A 276 -1.85 14.53 32.24
CA ILE A 276 -2.89 15.19 31.46
C ILE A 276 -3.64 16.19 32.34
N SER A 277 -3.67 17.44 31.89
CA SER A 277 -4.41 18.53 32.53
C SER A 277 -5.91 18.50 32.21
N VAL A 278 -6.69 19.26 32.97
CA VAL A 278 -8.13 19.44 32.73
C VAL A 278 -8.37 20.05 31.35
N GLN A 279 -7.60 21.08 30.98
CA GLN A 279 -7.72 21.76 29.69
C GLN A 279 -7.41 20.83 28.51
N GLN A 280 -6.40 19.96 28.66
CA GLN A 280 -6.11 18.93 27.65
C GLN A 280 -7.26 17.92 27.52
N ASN A 281 -7.88 17.50 28.62
CA ASN A 281 -9.07 16.64 28.57
C ASN A 281 -10.26 17.35 27.91
N GLU A 282 -10.51 18.62 28.22
CA GLU A 282 -11.54 19.43 27.57
C GLU A 282 -11.32 19.52 26.05
N PHE A 283 -10.07 19.74 25.63
CA PHE A 283 -9.70 19.71 24.21
C PHE A 283 -9.94 18.34 23.57
N LEU A 284 -9.51 17.25 24.22
CA LEU A 284 -9.70 15.88 23.70
C LEU A 284 -11.17 15.53 23.53
N LEU A 285 -12.04 16.04 24.40
CA LEU A 285 -13.48 15.77 24.43
C LEU A 285 -14.32 16.75 23.62
N HIS A 286 -13.73 17.81 23.06
CA HIS A 286 -14.44 18.75 22.21
C HIS A 286 -15.12 18.03 21.04
N ASP A 287 -16.33 18.42 20.65
CA ASP A 287 -17.01 17.74 19.55
C ASP A 287 -16.21 17.85 18.24
N PHE A 288 -16.17 16.75 17.49
CA PHE A 288 -15.65 16.73 16.14
C PHE A 288 -16.68 17.33 15.17
N THR A 289 -16.20 17.93 14.10
CA THR A 289 -17.01 18.63 13.10
C THR A 289 -16.91 17.99 11.72
N ALA A 290 -17.83 18.34 10.82
CA ALA A 290 -17.77 17.91 9.42
C ALA A 290 -16.47 18.33 8.71
N SER A 291 -15.93 19.50 9.07
CA SER A 291 -14.65 20.00 8.55
C SER A 291 -13.50 19.08 8.97
N ASP A 292 -13.51 18.57 10.21
CA ASP A 292 -12.48 17.65 10.70
C ASP A 292 -12.51 16.32 9.92
N VAL A 293 -13.71 15.83 9.58
CA VAL A 293 -13.89 14.61 8.76
C VAL A 293 -13.26 14.79 7.38
N LEU A 294 -13.59 15.89 6.69
CA LEU A 294 -13.05 16.18 5.36
C LEU A 294 -11.53 16.41 5.38
N ALA A 295 -11.03 17.13 6.39
CA ALA A 295 -9.59 17.35 6.57
C ALA A 295 -8.84 16.02 6.80
N ALA A 296 -9.39 15.14 7.64
CA ALA A 296 -8.83 13.82 7.87
C ALA A 296 -8.80 12.98 6.59
N LEU A 297 -9.88 12.98 5.80
CA LEU A 297 -9.94 12.30 4.51
C LEU A 297 -8.91 12.84 3.50
N ASN A 298 -8.78 14.16 3.37
CA ASN A 298 -7.86 14.79 2.41
C ASN A 298 -6.39 14.61 2.78
N SER A 299 -6.09 14.37 4.06
CA SER A 299 -4.73 14.02 4.52
C SER A 299 -4.30 12.60 4.15
N MET A 300 -5.20 11.76 3.63
CA MET A 300 -4.90 10.38 3.23
C MET A 300 -4.42 10.31 1.78
N GLY A 301 -3.44 9.44 1.52
CA GLY A 301 -3.01 9.14 0.16
C GLY A 301 -4.14 8.49 -0.65
N SER A 302 -4.52 9.12 -1.77
CA SER A 302 -5.68 8.74 -2.59
C SER A 302 -5.61 7.31 -3.15
N ASP A 303 -4.46 6.90 -3.69
CA ASP A 303 -4.24 5.58 -4.31
C ASP A 303 -3.50 4.58 -3.39
N LYS A 304 -3.86 4.57 -2.10
CA LYS A 304 -3.41 3.51 -1.18
C LYS A 304 -4.39 2.33 -1.22
N SER A 305 -3.90 1.13 -0.86
CA SER A 305 -4.70 -0.09 -0.89
C SER A 305 -5.92 0.00 0.04
N PRO A 306 -7.13 -0.34 -0.44
CA PRO A 306 -8.35 -0.29 0.36
C PRO A 306 -8.49 -1.48 1.32
N GLY A 307 -9.41 -1.35 2.28
CA GLY A 307 -9.81 -2.40 3.22
C GLY A 307 -10.63 -3.51 2.56
N LEU A 308 -11.43 -4.24 3.33
CA LEU A 308 -12.21 -5.39 2.83
C LEU A 308 -13.30 -4.96 1.83
N ASP A 309 -13.89 -3.79 2.03
CA ASP A 309 -14.93 -3.17 1.19
C ASP A 309 -14.44 -2.83 -0.23
N GLY A 310 -13.13 -2.73 -0.45
CA GLY A 310 -12.54 -2.35 -1.73
C GLY A 310 -12.62 -0.85 -2.05
N MET A 311 -13.18 -0.01 -1.17
CA MET A 311 -13.29 1.43 -1.38
C MET A 311 -12.03 2.14 -0.89
N SER A 312 -11.32 2.81 -1.79
CA SER A 312 -10.07 3.53 -1.51
C SER A 312 -10.33 4.99 -1.17
N ALA A 313 -9.34 5.69 -0.62
CA ALA A 313 -9.48 7.11 -0.29
C ALA A 313 -9.85 7.97 -1.51
N MET A 314 -9.36 7.62 -2.71
CA MET A 314 -9.76 8.31 -3.94
C MET A 314 -11.26 8.28 -4.21
N PHE A 315 -11.99 7.22 -3.84
CA PHE A 315 -13.43 7.15 -4.03
C PHE A 315 -14.12 8.27 -3.22
N TYR A 316 -13.83 8.32 -1.93
CA TYR A 316 -14.42 9.32 -1.03
C TYR A 316 -13.98 10.74 -1.39
N GLN A 317 -12.71 10.95 -1.77
CA GLN A 317 -12.19 12.27 -2.13
C GLN A 317 -12.84 12.82 -3.40
N ASN A 318 -13.08 11.99 -4.42
CA ASN A 318 -13.65 12.45 -5.69
C ASN A 318 -15.19 12.59 -5.63
N TYR A 319 -15.87 11.70 -4.90
CA TYR A 319 -17.34 11.67 -4.83
C TYR A 319 -17.88 12.20 -3.50
N TRP A 320 -17.11 13.04 -2.78
CA TRP A 320 -17.52 13.60 -1.50
C TRP A 320 -18.84 14.37 -1.58
N HIS A 321 -19.10 15.05 -2.70
CA HIS A 321 -20.35 15.77 -2.95
C HIS A 321 -21.60 14.84 -3.00
N ILE A 322 -21.41 13.53 -3.18
CA ILE A 322 -22.49 12.53 -3.16
C ILE A 322 -22.52 11.81 -1.80
N VAL A 323 -21.36 11.32 -1.35
CA VAL A 323 -21.30 10.40 -0.19
C VAL A 323 -21.01 11.09 1.14
N GLY A 324 -20.58 12.35 1.09
CA GLY A 324 -19.97 13.07 2.21
C GLY A 324 -20.89 13.26 3.40
N ASP A 325 -22.17 13.56 3.17
CA ASP A 325 -23.14 13.79 4.25
C ASP A 325 -23.40 12.51 5.05
N SER A 326 -23.64 11.39 4.37
CA SER A 326 -23.84 10.08 5.01
C SER A 326 -22.60 9.63 5.77
N VAL A 327 -21.42 9.79 5.15
CA VAL A 327 -20.14 9.42 5.77
C VAL A 327 -19.87 10.28 7.00
N THR A 328 -20.07 11.60 6.90
CA THR A 328 -19.88 12.54 8.01
C THR A 328 -20.80 12.22 9.16
N LYS A 329 -22.10 11.99 8.90
CA LYS A 329 -23.08 11.65 9.93
C LYS A 329 -22.65 10.41 10.72
N VAL A 330 -22.30 9.32 10.02
CA VAL A 330 -21.87 8.07 10.68
C VAL A 330 -20.58 8.25 11.47
N ILE A 331 -19.59 8.98 10.93
CA ILE A 331 -18.31 9.20 11.62
C ILE A 331 -18.50 10.05 12.88
N LEU A 332 -19.29 11.13 12.80
CA LEU A 332 -19.56 11.99 13.95
C LEU A 332 -20.40 11.29 15.01
N ASN A 333 -21.34 10.42 14.62
CA ASN A 333 -22.07 9.57 15.55
C ASN A 333 -21.13 8.68 16.37
N VAL A 334 -20.13 8.06 15.74
CA VAL A 334 -19.12 7.28 16.46
C VAL A 334 -18.29 8.16 17.39
N LEU A 335 -17.77 9.28 16.88
CA LEU A 335 -16.80 10.11 17.61
C LEU A 335 -17.42 10.96 18.74
N ASN A 336 -18.60 11.54 18.52
CA ASN A 336 -19.25 12.45 19.47
C ASN A 336 -20.26 11.73 20.37
N HIS A 337 -20.96 10.72 19.84
CA HIS A 337 -22.03 10.01 20.55
C HIS A 337 -21.64 8.60 21.01
N GLY A 338 -20.46 8.10 20.63
CA GLY A 338 -19.95 6.81 21.06
C GLY A 338 -20.64 5.61 20.40
N GLU A 339 -21.24 5.79 19.22
CA GLU A 339 -21.78 4.67 18.44
C GLU A 339 -20.68 3.68 18.01
N SER A 340 -21.06 2.43 17.75
CA SER A 340 -20.10 1.37 17.43
C SER A 340 -19.68 1.39 15.94
N PRO A 341 -18.38 1.38 15.62
CA PRO A 341 -17.91 1.28 14.25
C PRO A 341 -17.88 -0.17 13.70
N ALA A 342 -18.38 -1.15 14.47
CA ALA A 342 -18.25 -2.59 14.16
C ALA A 342 -18.68 -2.95 12.72
N ALA A 343 -19.72 -2.31 12.19
CA ALA A 343 -20.25 -2.56 10.85
C ALA A 343 -19.20 -2.36 9.72
N PHE A 344 -18.21 -1.50 9.95
CA PHE A 344 -17.15 -1.20 8.98
C PHE A 344 -15.73 -1.31 9.57
N ASN A 345 -15.58 -1.85 10.79
CA ASN A 345 -14.29 -2.09 11.46
C ASN A 345 -13.71 -3.48 11.12
N ASN A 346 -13.85 -3.90 9.86
CA ASN A 346 -13.30 -5.16 9.37
C ASN A 346 -11.98 -4.88 8.65
N THR A 347 -10.90 -5.51 9.11
CA THR A 347 -9.55 -5.26 8.63
C THR A 347 -9.03 -6.45 7.83
N LEU A 348 -8.56 -6.20 6.62
CA LEU A 348 -7.90 -7.22 5.81
C LEU A 348 -6.40 -7.24 6.10
N ILE A 349 -5.87 -8.35 6.61
CA ILE A 349 -4.44 -8.56 6.78
C ILE A 349 -3.84 -9.11 5.48
N THR A 350 -2.82 -8.44 4.95
CA THR A 350 -1.99 -8.95 3.86
C THR A 350 -0.58 -9.26 4.37
N LEU A 351 0.00 -10.35 3.88
CA LEU A 351 1.32 -10.83 4.31
C LEU A 351 2.39 -10.38 3.31
N ILE A 352 3.36 -9.59 3.79
CA ILE A 352 4.51 -9.15 2.99
C ILE A 352 5.75 -9.95 3.43
N PRO A 353 6.43 -10.67 2.53
CA PRO A 353 7.67 -11.36 2.85
C PRO A 353 8.74 -10.40 3.40
N LYS A 354 9.34 -10.73 4.55
CA LYS A 354 10.52 -10.04 5.10
C LYS A 354 11.81 -10.51 4.43
N ILE A 355 11.82 -11.75 3.92
CA ILE A 355 12.96 -12.40 3.29
C ILE A 355 12.58 -12.96 1.92
N LYS A 356 13.60 -13.26 1.08
CA LYS A 356 13.39 -13.73 -0.31
C LYS A 356 12.66 -15.07 -0.43
N LYS A 357 12.82 -15.96 0.56
CA LYS A 357 12.25 -17.31 0.57
C LYS A 357 11.59 -17.56 1.94
N PRO A 358 10.42 -16.97 2.20
CA PRO A 358 9.73 -17.15 3.46
C PRO A 358 9.22 -18.59 3.57
N LYS A 359 9.38 -19.21 4.74
CA LYS A 359 8.95 -20.59 5.02
C LYS A 359 7.93 -20.66 6.14
N GLU A 360 8.06 -19.77 7.11
CA GLU A 360 7.23 -19.75 8.32
C GLU A 360 6.49 -18.41 8.45
N MET A 361 5.44 -18.37 9.29
CA MET A 361 4.67 -17.15 9.52
C MET A 361 5.50 -15.98 10.07
N LYS A 362 6.59 -16.23 10.80
CA LYS A 362 7.50 -15.19 11.32
C LYS A 362 8.23 -14.43 10.21
N ASP A 363 8.41 -15.07 9.05
CA ASP A 363 9.09 -14.52 7.87
C ASP A 363 8.20 -13.54 7.10
N PHE A 364 6.94 -13.40 7.50
CA PHE A 364 6.01 -12.43 6.93
C PHE A 364 5.77 -11.27 7.89
N ARG A 365 5.56 -10.09 7.32
CA ARG A 365 5.05 -8.91 8.01
C ARG A 365 3.56 -8.77 7.73
N PRO A 366 2.69 -8.79 8.76
CA PRO A 366 1.29 -8.48 8.56
C PRO A 366 1.11 -6.98 8.33
N ILE A 367 0.35 -6.61 7.30
CA ILE A 367 -0.11 -5.23 7.08
C ILE A 367 -1.63 -5.21 7.15
N SER A 368 -2.15 -4.36 8.03
CA SER A 368 -3.57 -4.16 8.30
C SER A 368 -4.18 -3.15 7.31
N LEU A 369 -4.94 -3.65 6.35
CA LEU A 369 -5.72 -2.83 5.43
C LEU A 369 -7.11 -2.57 6.04
N CYS A 370 -7.20 -1.49 6.80
CA CYS A 370 -8.48 -1.04 7.38
C CYS A 370 -9.35 -0.37 6.31
N ASN A 371 -10.67 -0.50 6.43
CA ASN A 371 -11.63 0.27 5.62
C ASN A 371 -11.43 1.77 5.81
N VAL A 372 -11.67 2.56 4.76
CA VAL A 372 -11.40 4.00 4.79
C VAL A 372 -12.30 4.71 5.80
N LEU A 373 -13.57 4.29 5.95
CA LEU A 373 -14.46 4.82 6.98
C LEU A 373 -13.84 4.75 8.38
N TYR A 374 -13.35 3.58 8.77
CA TYR A 374 -12.64 3.39 10.04
C TYR A 374 -11.34 4.22 10.09
N LYS A 375 -10.59 4.29 8.99
CA LYS A 375 -9.36 5.11 8.94
C LYS A 375 -9.63 6.58 9.19
N ILE A 376 -10.79 7.12 8.79
CA ILE A 376 -11.12 8.52 9.06
C ILE A 376 -11.26 8.74 10.57
N ILE A 377 -12.03 7.87 11.25
CA ILE A 377 -12.18 7.87 12.72
C ILE A 377 -10.81 7.80 13.39
N SER A 378 -10.01 6.78 13.06
CA SER A 378 -8.67 6.59 13.63
C SER A 378 -7.75 7.77 13.35
N LYS A 379 -7.79 8.35 12.14
CA LYS A 379 -6.99 9.52 11.77
C LYS A 379 -7.38 10.75 12.57
N MET A 380 -8.67 11.01 12.78
CA MET A 380 -9.17 12.13 13.58
C MET A 380 -8.74 11.99 15.04
N LEU A 381 -8.89 10.80 15.61
CA LEU A 381 -8.38 10.49 16.96
C LEU A 381 -6.87 10.71 17.03
N ALA A 382 -6.11 10.19 16.05
CA ALA A 382 -4.66 10.32 16.02
C ALA A 382 -4.19 11.78 15.93
N LEU A 383 -4.86 12.61 15.11
CA LEU A 383 -4.55 14.03 14.97
C LEU A 383 -4.75 14.77 16.29
N ARG A 384 -5.88 14.54 16.97
CA ARG A 384 -6.16 15.16 18.27
C ARG A 384 -5.26 14.62 19.38
N PHE A 385 -4.98 13.32 19.35
CA PHE A 385 -4.13 12.66 20.34
C PHE A 385 -2.70 13.21 20.30
N LYS A 386 -2.16 13.42 19.09
CA LYS A 386 -0.80 13.91 18.87
C LYS A 386 -0.51 15.23 19.61
N GLU A 387 -1.50 16.12 19.69
CA GLU A 387 -1.34 17.44 20.34
C GLU A 387 -1.05 17.35 21.84
N VAL A 388 -1.44 16.26 22.50
CA VAL A 388 -1.21 16.07 23.94
C VAL A 388 -0.10 15.07 24.26
N LEU A 389 0.45 14.36 23.28
CA LEU A 389 1.45 13.31 23.55
C LEU A 389 2.76 13.83 24.15
N HIS A 390 3.12 15.09 23.87
CA HIS A 390 4.33 15.69 24.40
C HIS A 390 4.33 15.80 25.93
N SER A 391 3.16 15.87 26.58
CA SER A 391 3.07 15.96 28.04
C SER A 391 3.14 14.60 28.74
N VAL A 392 2.93 13.49 28.01
CA VAL A 392 2.89 12.14 28.60
C VAL A 392 4.11 11.30 28.22
N ILE A 393 4.67 11.49 27.02
CA ILE A 393 5.79 10.69 26.51
C ILE A 393 7.15 11.30 26.88
N SER A 394 7.97 10.49 27.54
CA SER A 394 9.34 10.82 27.97
C SER A 394 10.23 11.25 26.80
N GLU A 395 11.16 12.18 27.06
CA GLU A 395 12.13 12.69 26.05
C GLU A 395 13.06 11.61 25.48
N THR A 396 13.23 10.49 26.18
CA THR A 396 14.04 9.35 25.75
C THR A 396 13.39 8.55 24.61
N GLN A 397 12.13 8.83 24.26
CA GLN A 397 11.42 8.23 23.14
C GLN A 397 11.30 9.22 21.99
N SER A 398 11.92 8.93 20.84
CA SER A 398 12.00 9.87 19.72
C SER A 398 11.17 9.47 18.50
N ALA A 399 10.42 8.37 18.56
CA ALA A 399 9.58 7.93 17.45
C ALA A 399 8.22 8.65 17.40
N PHE A 400 7.77 8.96 16.17
CA PHE A 400 6.43 9.45 15.82
C PHE A 400 5.94 10.77 16.45
N LEU A 401 6.76 11.43 17.26
CA LEU A 401 6.42 12.72 17.88
C LEU A 401 6.92 13.89 17.03
N SER A 402 6.11 14.95 16.95
CA SER A 402 6.52 16.19 16.31
C SER A 402 7.76 16.77 16.99
N ASN A 403 8.66 17.35 16.20
CA ASN A 403 9.89 18.00 16.66
C ASN A 403 10.90 17.08 17.38
N ARG A 404 10.81 15.76 17.21
CA ARG A 404 11.85 14.80 17.62
C ARG A 404 12.41 14.13 16.39
N LEU A 405 13.73 14.25 16.15
CA LEU A 405 14.38 13.62 15.01
C LEU A 405 15.08 12.34 15.46
N ILE A 406 15.03 11.30 14.62
CA ILE A 406 15.76 10.05 14.87
C ILE A 406 17.28 10.30 14.98
N THR A 407 17.77 11.32 14.29
CA THR A 407 19.19 11.72 14.31
C THR A 407 19.65 12.11 15.71
N ASP A 408 18.79 12.68 16.53
CA ASP A 408 19.15 13.11 17.90
C ASP A 408 19.48 11.89 18.76
N ASN A 409 18.61 10.87 18.72
CA ASN A 409 18.87 9.60 19.42
C ASN A 409 20.11 8.89 18.89
N ILE A 410 20.35 8.92 17.58
CA ILE A 410 21.55 8.31 16.98
C ILE A 410 22.82 9.00 17.48
N LEU A 411 22.85 10.33 17.52
CA LEU A 411 24.00 11.10 18.00
C LEU A 411 24.28 10.81 19.48
N VAL A 412 23.24 10.82 20.32
CA VAL A 412 23.38 10.49 21.75
C VAL A 412 23.87 9.05 21.92
N ALA A 413 23.28 8.08 21.21
CA ALA A 413 23.70 6.68 21.28
C ALA A 413 25.16 6.50 20.81
N PHE A 414 25.57 7.22 19.76
CA PHE A 414 26.95 7.17 19.26
C PHE A 414 27.94 7.67 20.31
N GLU A 415 27.65 8.80 20.96
CA GLU A 415 28.51 9.36 22.00
C GLU A 415 28.59 8.45 23.24
N LEU A 416 27.46 7.86 23.65
CA LEU A 416 27.42 6.89 24.75
C LEU A 416 28.27 5.64 24.44
N VAL A 417 28.12 5.06 23.25
CA VAL A 417 28.90 3.89 22.82
C VAL A 417 30.38 4.24 22.65
N HIS A 418 30.69 5.43 22.13
CA HIS A 418 32.06 5.94 22.04
C HIS A 418 32.70 6.05 23.43
N SER A 419 32.02 6.70 24.38
CA SER A 419 32.46 6.81 25.77
C SER A 419 32.72 5.43 26.41
N LEU A 420 31.83 4.45 26.18
CA LEU A 420 32.02 3.07 26.64
C LEU A 420 33.29 2.42 26.07
N LYS A 421 33.55 2.58 24.77
CA LYS A 421 34.76 2.02 24.13
C LYS A 421 36.06 2.61 24.67
N HIS A 422 36.03 3.87 25.11
CA HIS A 422 37.21 4.58 25.63
C HIS A 422 37.39 4.44 27.15
N ARG A 423 36.34 4.06 27.91
CA ARG A 423 36.40 3.77 29.35
C ARG A 423 36.96 2.36 29.64
N LYS A 424 38.25 2.15 29.33
CA LYS A 424 38.95 0.86 29.54
C LYS A 424 39.59 0.70 30.92
N ARG A 425 39.60 1.73 31.74
CA ARG A 425 40.24 1.77 33.08
C ARG A 425 39.31 2.43 34.08
N GLY A 426 39.30 1.96 35.33
CA GLY A 426 38.46 2.49 36.42
C GLY A 426 37.86 1.37 37.28
N SER A 427 37.30 1.74 38.43
CA SER A 427 36.65 0.81 39.36
C SER A 427 35.20 0.48 38.99
N LYS A 428 34.57 1.28 38.11
CA LYS A 428 33.19 1.09 37.64
C LYS A 428 33.17 0.60 36.19
N GLY A 429 32.45 -0.50 35.94
CA GLY A 429 32.14 -0.99 34.60
C GLY A 429 30.77 -0.50 34.13
N TYR A 430 30.54 -0.48 32.82
CA TYR A 430 29.26 -0.10 32.23
C TYR A 430 28.93 -1.05 31.07
N ALA A 431 27.63 -1.25 30.83
CA ALA A 431 27.12 -2.07 29.76
C ALA A 431 26.09 -1.30 28.93
N ALA A 432 26.03 -1.64 27.65
CA ALA A 432 24.94 -1.27 26.76
C ALA A 432 24.20 -2.54 26.35
N LEU A 433 22.87 -2.53 26.42
CA LEU A 433 22.01 -3.64 26.01
C LEU A 433 21.08 -3.17 24.90
N LYS A 434 20.99 -3.94 23.82
CA LYS A 434 19.93 -3.78 22.82
C LYS A 434 18.85 -4.81 23.10
N LEU A 435 17.62 -4.35 23.34
CA LEU A 435 16.46 -5.22 23.45
C LEU A 435 15.69 -5.22 22.13
N ASP A 436 15.17 -6.40 21.77
CA ASP A 436 14.33 -6.61 20.58
C ASP A 436 12.97 -7.14 21.02
N MET A 437 11.90 -6.40 20.73
CA MET A 437 10.54 -6.77 21.11
C MET A 437 9.90 -7.62 20.01
N SER A 438 9.75 -8.92 20.26
CA SER A 438 9.09 -9.80 19.30
C SER A 438 7.62 -9.42 19.12
N LYS A 439 7.26 -9.00 17.89
CA LYS A 439 5.89 -8.62 17.49
C LYS A 439 5.28 -7.55 18.39
N ALA A 440 6.05 -6.49 18.64
CA ALA A 440 5.72 -5.44 19.61
C ALA A 440 4.29 -4.89 19.47
N PHE A 441 3.85 -4.56 18.26
CA PHE A 441 2.49 -4.06 18.01
C PHE A 441 1.43 -5.14 18.24
N ASP A 442 1.65 -6.37 17.76
CA ASP A 442 0.64 -7.43 17.76
C ASP A 442 0.37 -8.01 19.16
N ARG A 443 1.24 -7.73 20.14
CA ARG A 443 1.17 -8.27 21.51
C ARG A 443 0.78 -7.25 22.58
N VAL A 444 0.42 -6.03 22.22
CA VAL A 444 -0.02 -5.01 23.20
C VAL A 444 -1.35 -5.43 23.84
N GLU A 445 -1.34 -5.67 25.15
CA GLU A 445 -2.55 -5.96 25.92
C GLU A 445 -3.40 -4.68 26.10
N TRP A 446 -4.68 -4.78 25.76
CA TRP A 446 -5.58 -3.62 25.79
C TRP A 446 -5.95 -3.18 27.21
N SER A 447 -6.02 -4.11 28.17
CA SER A 447 -6.24 -3.80 29.59
C SER A 447 -5.12 -2.93 30.16
N PHE A 448 -3.87 -3.32 29.89
CA PHE A 448 -2.68 -2.55 30.25
C PHE A 448 -2.71 -1.14 29.65
N LEU A 449 -3.02 -1.03 28.34
CA LEU A 449 -3.13 0.25 27.66
C LEU A 449 -4.19 1.16 28.31
N ALA A 450 -5.38 0.63 28.61
CA ALA A 450 -6.46 1.38 29.26
C ALA A 450 -6.04 1.86 30.65
N ALA A 451 -5.41 0.98 31.44
CA ALA A 451 -4.96 1.29 32.80
C ALA A 451 -3.87 2.38 32.81
N VAL A 452 -2.90 2.30 31.89
CA VAL A 452 -1.85 3.31 31.74
C VAL A 452 -2.44 4.66 31.36
N MET A 453 -3.36 4.70 30.38
CA MET A 453 -4.05 5.93 30.00
C MET A 453 -4.84 6.52 31.18
N GLY A 454 -5.56 5.69 31.93
CA GLY A 454 -6.26 6.11 33.14
C GLY A 454 -5.32 6.74 34.16
N LYS A 455 -4.16 6.12 34.41
CA LYS A 455 -3.17 6.63 35.36
C LYS A 455 -2.51 7.94 34.91
N MET A 456 -2.31 8.12 33.61
CA MET A 456 -1.83 9.37 33.02
C MET A 456 -2.84 10.53 33.14
N GLY A 457 -4.11 10.25 33.42
CA GLY A 457 -5.17 11.25 33.63
C GLY A 457 -6.06 11.48 32.41
N PHE A 458 -6.04 10.62 31.40
CA PHE A 458 -6.98 10.70 30.28
C PHE A 458 -8.41 10.46 30.76
N ASN A 459 -9.34 11.28 30.29
CA ASN A 459 -10.75 11.11 30.63
C ASN A 459 -11.30 9.77 30.14
N ILE A 460 -12.16 9.13 30.95
CA ILE A 460 -12.74 7.82 30.65
C ILE A 460 -13.51 7.79 29.32
N ARG A 461 -14.17 8.88 28.90
CA ARG A 461 -14.85 8.94 27.60
C ARG A 461 -13.87 8.80 26.44
N TRP A 462 -12.70 9.45 26.53
CA TRP A 462 -11.65 9.36 25.53
C TRP A 462 -11.06 7.94 25.46
N ILE A 463 -10.79 7.34 26.62
CA ILE A 463 -10.31 5.95 26.72
C ILE A 463 -11.34 5.00 26.10
N ASN A 464 -12.61 5.13 26.46
CA ASN A 464 -13.69 4.29 25.93
C ASN A 464 -13.80 4.40 24.41
N LEU A 465 -13.69 5.59 23.82
CA LEU A 465 -13.72 5.77 22.37
C LEU A 465 -12.60 5.01 21.65
N ILE A 466 -11.38 5.06 22.21
CA ILE A 466 -10.23 4.28 21.72
C ILE A 466 -10.46 2.79 21.89
N MET A 467 -10.95 2.36 23.06
CA MET A 467 -11.20 0.94 23.35
C MET A 467 -12.30 0.36 22.45
N THR A 468 -13.37 1.13 22.17
CA THR A 468 -14.40 0.74 21.19
C THR A 468 -13.79 0.49 19.81
N CYS A 469 -12.85 1.33 19.38
CA CYS A 469 -12.15 1.14 18.11
C CYS A 469 -11.29 -0.13 18.05
N LEU A 470 -10.75 -0.58 19.18
CA LEU A 470 -9.92 -1.78 19.30
C LEU A 470 -10.79 -3.05 19.42
N HIS A 471 -11.76 -3.06 20.35
CA HIS A 471 -12.61 -4.22 20.66
C HIS A 471 -13.55 -4.62 19.52
N THR A 472 -13.99 -3.67 18.70
CA THR A 472 -14.96 -3.94 17.61
C THR A 472 -14.31 -4.44 16.32
N ASN A 473 -12.98 -4.56 16.29
CA ASN A 473 -12.27 -4.95 15.07
C ASN A 473 -12.41 -6.45 14.81
N SER A 474 -12.48 -6.83 13.54
CA SER A 474 -12.28 -8.21 13.09
C SER A 474 -11.20 -8.27 12.02
N PHE A 475 -10.47 -9.39 11.94
CA PHE A 475 -9.44 -9.62 10.92
C PHE A 475 -9.85 -10.70 9.93
N SER A 476 -9.61 -10.47 8.65
CA SER A 476 -9.63 -11.51 7.60
C SER A 476 -8.30 -11.52 6.86
N PHE A 477 -7.93 -12.62 6.21
CA PHE A 477 -6.59 -12.77 5.62
C PHE A 477 -6.64 -12.80 4.09
N ALA A 478 -5.83 -11.96 3.44
CA ALA A 478 -5.62 -11.99 1.99
C ALA A 478 -4.47 -12.95 1.65
N ILE A 479 -4.81 -14.17 1.25
CA ILE A 479 -3.87 -15.24 0.93
C ILE A 479 -3.95 -15.49 -0.58
N ASN A 480 -2.85 -15.24 -1.29
CA ASN A 480 -2.72 -15.51 -2.73
C ASN A 480 -3.85 -14.93 -3.62
N GLY A 481 -4.42 -13.79 -3.20
CA GLY A 481 -5.48 -13.06 -3.92
C GLY A 481 -6.90 -13.38 -3.46
N GLU A 482 -7.07 -14.28 -2.50
CA GLU A 482 -8.38 -14.65 -1.96
C GLU A 482 -8.48 -14.27 -0.48
N VAL A 483 -9.69 -13.97 -0.02
CA VAL A 483 -9.97 -13.70 1.39
C VAL A 483 -10.30 -15.03 2.06
N SER A 484 -9.67 -15.32 3.18
CA SER A 484 -9.88 -16.57 3.92
C SER A 484 -9.69 -16.35 5.41
N GLY A 485 -10.39 -17.15 6.22
CA GLY A 485 -10.36 -17.08 7.69
C GLY A 485 -10.95 -15.80 8.28
N SER A 486 -11.27 -15.84 9.57
CA SER A 486 -11.62 -14.68 10.37
C SER A 486 -11.12 -14.85 11.80
N VAL A 487 -10.64 -13.77 12.42
CA VAL A 487 -10.21 -13.75 13.83
C VAL A 487 -10.74 -12.49 14.50
N ILE A 488 -11.29 -12.65 15.72
CA ILE A 488 -11.63 -11.53 16.60
C ILE A 488 -10.44 -11.38 17.58
N PRO A 489 -9.65 -10.30 17.49
CA PRO A 489 -8.53 -10.07 18.38
C PRO A 489 -9.00 -9.71 19.79
N GLN A 490 -8.21 -10.10 20.78
CA GLN A 490 -8.34 -9.70 22.19
C GLN A 490 -7.19 -8.79 22.64
N ARG A 491 -6.14 -8.69 21.82
CA ARG A 491 -4.98 -7.81 22.00
C ARG A 491 -4.39 -7.37 20.67
N GLY A 492 -3.42 -6.48 20.75
CA GLY A 492 -2.60 -6.05 19.62
C GLY A 492 -3.09 -4.77 18.93
N LEU A 493 -2.20 -4.11 18.21
CA LEU A 493 -2.42 -2.87 17.47
C LEU A 493 -2.20 -3.11 15.98
N ARG A 494 -2.91 -2.34 15.14
CA ARG A 494 -2.96 -2.57 13.69
C ARG A 494 -1.77 -1.93 12.97
N GLN A 495 -1.01 -2.72 12.23
CA GLN A 495 0.10 -2.21 11.42
C GLN A 495 -0.42 -1.50 10.16
N GLY A 496 -0.39 -0.16 10.16
CA GLY A 496 -0.92 0.68 9.08
C GLY A 496 -2.16 1.48 9.44
N ASP A 497 -2.60 1.39 10.70
CA ASP A 497 -3.63 2.22 11.30
C ASP A 497 -3.03 3.53 11.84
N PRO A 498 -3.59 4.73 11.53
CA PRO A 498 -3.03 6.01 11.97
C PRO A 498 -2.88 6.20 13.49
N LEU A 499 -3.77 5.61 14.28
CA LEU A 499 -3.78 5.74 15.74
C LEU A 499 -2.79 4.80 16.43
N SER A 500 -2.61 3.60 15.88
CA SER A 500 -1.80 2.52 16.47
C SER A 500 -0.36 2.91 16.89
N PRO A 501 0.42 3.68 16.12
CA PRO A 501 1.75 4.13 16.56
C PRO A 501 1.74 4.91 17.87
N TYR A 502 0.74 5.77 18.08
CA TYR A 502 0.65 6.61 19.27
C TYR A 502 0.20 5.81 20.50
N LEU A 503 -0.71 4.85 20.32
CA LEU A 503 -1.08 3.91 21.38
C LEU A 503 0.11 3.04 21.80
N PHE A 504 0.96 2.65 20.85
CA PHE A 504 2.19 1.94 21.16
C PHE A 504 3.15 2.80 22.00
N LEU A 505 3.25 4.12 21.74
CA LEU A 505 4.06 5.01 22.57
C LEU A 505 3.57 5.02 24.02
N ILE A 506 2.25 5.10 24.25
CA ILE A 506 1.66 5.03 25.60
C ILE A 506 2.04 3.72 26.30
N CYS A 507 1.95 2.59 25.59
CA CYS A 507 2.37 1.31 26.12
C CYS A 507 3.87 1.31 26.49
N SER A 508 4.73 1.81 25.61
CA SER A 508 6.18 1.87 25.81
C SER A 508 6.60 2.83 26.94
N GLU A 509 5.78 3.83 27.23
CA GLU A 509 6.04 4.80 28.30
C GLU A 509 6.04 4.12 29.67
N GLY A 510 5.26 3.04 29.86
CA GLY A 510 5.30 2.24 31.09
C GLY A 510 6.71 1.71 31.41
N LEU A 511 7.43 1.20 30.39
CA LEU A 511 8.82 0.76 30.54
C LEU A 511 9.75 1.94 30.86
N SER A 512 9.58 3.07 30.17
CA SER A 512 10.39 4.27 30.41
C SER A 512 10.23 4.79 31.85
N ARG A 513 9.01 4.77 32.39
CA ARG A 513 8.71 5.21 33.76
C ARG A 513 9.28 4.26 34.81
N LEU A 514 9.21 2.95 34.58
CA LEU A 514 9.88 1.96 35.44
C LEU A 514 11.40 2.19 35.49
N LEU A 515 12.05 2.36 34.34
CA LEU A 515 13.50 2.59 34.28
C LEU A 515 13.91 3.87 35.01
N LYS A 516 13.15 4.96 34.82
CA LYS A 516 13.38 6.22 35.54
C LYS A 516 13.15 6.08 37.04
N TYR A 517 12.13 5.35 37.45
CA TYR A 517 11.86 5.09 38.85
C TYR A 517 13.03 4.34 39.51
N GLU A 518 13.50 3.25 38.89
CA GLU A 518 14.64 2.47 39.37
C GLU A 518 15.95 3.28 39.40
N GLU A 519 16.11 4.24 38.47
CA GLU A 519 17.21 5.20 38.47
C GLU A 519 17.12 6.19 39.63
N ASN A 520 15.93 6.73 39.91
CA ASN A 520 15.71 7.67 41.00
C ASN A 520 15.94 7.04 42.38
N ILE A 521 15.59 5.77 42.57
CA ILE A 521 15.85 5.04 43.83
C ILE A 521 17.27 4.44 43.90
N GLY A 522 18.10 4.67 42.88
CA GLY A 522 19.51 4.29 42.85
C GLY A 522 19.79 2.80 42.61
N ARG A 523 18.77 2.00 42.26
CA ARG A 523 18.93 0.58 41.91
C ARG A 523 19.46 0.41 40.49
N LEU A 524 19.08 1.30 39.59
CA LEU A 524 19.66 1.46 38.26
C LEU A 524 20.58 2.68 38.26
N GLN A 525 21.75 2.57 37.63
CA GLN A 525 22.62 3.73 37.39
C GLN A 525 22.91 3.78 35.91
N GLY A 526 22.41 4.80 35.21
CA GLY A 526 22.66 4.97 33.78
C GLY A 526 24.09 5.43 33.48
N LEU A 527 24.34 5.76 32.21
CA LEU A 527 25.64 6.22 31.74
C LEU A 527 25.65 7.75 31.60
N ALA A 528 26.61 8.39 32.25
CA ALA A 528 26.94 9.81 32.05
C ALA A 528 28.29 9.91 31.31
N VAL A 529 28.33 10.67 30.22
CA VAL A 529 29.53 10.83 29.37
C VAL A 529 30.59 11.67 30.08
N SER A 530 30.19 12.70 30.81
CA SER A 530 31.05 13.59 31.60
C SER A 530 30.48 13.79 33.03
N ARG A 531 31.22 14.49 33.90
CA ARG A 531 30.79 14.75 35.30
C ARG A 531 29.52 15.61 35.40
N HIS A 532 29.26 16.44 34.40
CA HIS A 532 28.13 17.38 34.38
C HIS A 532 27.09 17.04 33.31
N SER A 533 27.29 15.95 32.55
CA SER A 533 26.29 15.49 31.58
C SER A 533 25.13 14.80 32.28
N PRO A 534 23.91 14.86 31.74
CA PRO A 534 22.80 14.05 32.23
C PRO A 534 23.15 12.56 32.14
N THR A 535 22.63 11.80 33.09
CA THR A 535 22.70 10.35 33.07
C THR A 535 21.64 9.82 32.12
N ILE A 536 22.01 8.88 31.26
CA ILE A 536 21.11 8.26 30.30
C ILE A 536 21.03 6.77 30.62
N SER A 537 19.85 6.30 31.03
CA SER A 537 19.57 4.89 31.27
C SER A 537 19.00 4.17 30.06
N HIS A 538 18.31 4.89 29.17
CA HIS A 538 17.67 4.30 27.99
C HIS A 538 17.42 5.31 26.86
N LEU A 539 17.40 4.80 25.63
CA LEU A 539 16.95 5.50 24.42
C LEU A 539 16.03 4.57 23.64
N LEU A 540 14.84 5.06 23.31
CA LEU A 540 13.81 4.29 22.60
C LEU A 540 13.50 4.93 21.25
N PHE A 541 13.24 4.10 20.26
CA PHE A 541 12.66 4.50 18.98
C PHE A 541 11.62 3.47 18.57
N ALA A 542 10.36 3.76 18.90
CA ALA A 542 9.28 2.77 18.81
C ALA A 542 9.66 1.51 19.60
N ASP A 543 9.77 0.35 18.95
CA ASP A 543 10.13 -0.94 19.54
C ASP A 543 11.64 -1.14 19.74
N ASP A 544 12.49 -0.42 19.00
CA ASP A 544 13.95 -0.47 19.18
C ASP A 544 14.34 0.19 20.52
N SER A 545 14.96 -0.59 21.41
CA SER A 545 15.31 -0.15 22.76
C SER A 545 16.80 -0.34 23.05
N LEU A 546 17.49 0.75 23.40
CA LEU A 546 18.87 0.73 23.89
C LEU A 546 18.87 1.10 25.37
N LEU A 547 19.46 0.25 26.20
CA LEU A 547 19.64 0.46 27.63
C LEU A 547 21.11 0.63 27.97
N PHE A 548 21.39 1.47 28.97
CA PHE A 548 22.73 1.74 29.48
C PHE A 548 22.70 1.63 31.00
N CYS A 549 23.63 0.88 31.57
CA CYS A 549 23.69 0.70 33.01
C CYS A 549 25.12 0.48 33.53
N GLN A 550 25.36 0.78 34.80
CA GLN A 550 26.58 0.38 35.49
C GLN A 550 26.59 -1.14 35.69
N ALA A 551 27.65 -1.81 35.21
CA ALA A 551 27.87 -3.22 35.45
C ALA A 551 28.39 -3.44 36.86
N ARG A 552 27.80 -4.39 37.59
CA ARG A 552 28.37 -4.93 38.83
C ARG A 552 29.32 -6.07 38.46
N ARG A 553 30.50 -6.08 39.08
CA ARG A 553 31.47 -7.16 38.92
C ARG A 553 31.00 -8.44 39.60
#